data_AF-A0A2N2UJL4-F1
#
_entry.id   AF-A0A2N2UJL4-F1
#
_cell.length_a   1.000
_cell.length_b   1.000
_cell.length_c   1.000
_cell.angle_alpha   90.00
_cell.angle_beta   90.00
_cell.angle_gamma   90.00
#
_symmetry.space_group_name_H-M   'P 1'
#
loop_
_entity.id
_entity.type
_entity.pdbx_description
1 polymer ?
#
loop_
_entity_poly.entity_id
_entity_poly.type
_entity_poly.pdbx_seq_one_letter_code
_entity_poly.pdbx_strand_id
1 'polypeptide(L)'
;MLAPLSSRTSPVRNALHAHLMDHAAGHPNDEFIAHLIAGWTVGEGVLPADFGLGEARFAALVERHFPGLVWRPNKALGPTPVLHPEFDDLLHFVADHAADVVAGAGDMAVVMATACMGSDHLWQDLGLPSRRELSQLIALNFPALAEANNRDMKWKKFLYRELCQREGIYVCASPSCEACADYANCFGPEV
;
A
#
# COMPACT_ATOMS: atom_id res chain seq x y z
N MET A 1 2.99 26.66 13.71
CA MET A 1 4.24 26.00 13.27
C MET A 1 3.97 25.40 11.91
N LEU A 2 4.71 25.81 10.88
CA LEU A 2 4.58 25.23 9.55
C LEU A 2 5.13 23.80 9.59
N ALA A 3 4.35 22.83 9.10
CA ALA A 3 4.82 21.46 8.93
C ALA A 3 6.12 21.46 8.09
N PRO A 4 7.11 20.60 8.41
CA PRO A 4 8.35 20.49 7.64
C PRO A 4 8.03 20.26 6.15
N LEU A 5 8.79 20.92 5.27
CA LEU A 5 8.63 20.89 3.81
C LEU A 5 8.71 19.46 3.21
N SER A 6 9.23 18.48 3.97
CA SER A 6 9.34 17.07 3.60
C SER A 6 8.02 16.31 3.45
N SER A 7 6.89 16.88 3.91
CA SER A 7 5.59 16.19 3.95
C SER A 7 4.59 16.64 2.89
N ARG A 8 4.95 17.62 2.04
CA ARG A 8 4.04 18.14 1.01
C ARG A 8 4.28 17.39 -0.30
N THR A 9 3.23 16.79 -0.82
CA THR A 9 3.20 16.24 -2.18
C THR A 9 3.59 17.30 -3.20
N SER A 10 4.32 16.90 -4.24
CA SER A 10 4.74 17.82 -5.28
C SER A 10 3.52 18.39 -6.04
N PRO A 11 3.59 19.64 -6.57
CA PRO A 11 2.50 20.19 -7.38
C PRO A 11 2.18 19.33 -8.61
N VAL A 12 3.18 18.68 -9.19
CA VAL A 12 3.02 17.76 -10.34
C VAL A 12 2.21 16.54 -9.94
N ARG A 13 2.53 15.92 -8.80
CA ARG A 13 1.77 14.80 -8.25
C ARG A 13 0.31 15.17 -8.01
N ASN A 14 0.07 16.34 -7.41
CA ASN A 14 -1.29 16.80 -7.13
C ASN A 14 -2.11 17.07 -8.40
N ALA A 15 -1.48 17.68 -9.43
CA ALA A 15 -2.13 17.93 -10.70
C ALA A 15 -2.47 16.62 -11.45
N LEU A 16 -1.56 15.64 -11.43
CA LEU A 16 -1.81 14.34 -12.03
C LEU A 16 -2.92 13.57 -11.29
N HIS A 17 -2.90 13.59 -9.96
CA HIS A 17 -3.97 13.02 -9.16
C HIS A 17 -5.33 13.62 -9.51
N ALA A 18 -5.43 14.96 -9.55
CA ALA A 18 -6.67 15.64 -9.91
C ALA A 18 -7.14 15.26 -11.32
N HIS A 19 -6.22 15.19 -12.29
CA HIS A 19 -6.55 14.77 -13.66
C HIS A 19 -7.08 13.34 -13.75
N LEU A 20 -6.52 12.40 -12.97
CA LEU A 20 -7.04 11.04 -12.86
C LEU A 20 -8.44 11.04 -12.25
N MET A 21 -8.65 11.81 -11.18
CA MET A 21 -9.95 11.91 -10.52
C MET A 21 -11.04 12.57 -11.40
N ASP A 22 -10.68 13.45 -12.33
CA ASP A 22 -11.63 13.98 -13.33
C ASP A 22 -12.16 12.88 -14.28
N HIS A 23 -11.46 11.74 -14.38
CA HIS A 23 -11.83 10.59 -15.22
C HIS A 23 -12.25 9.37 -14.38
N ALA A 24 -12.38 9.52 -13.06
CA ALA A 24 -12.73 8.42 -12.17
C ALA A 24 -14.12 7.85 -12.48
N ALA A 25 -14.25 6.53 -12.45
CA ALA A 25 -15.51 5.81 -12.69
C ALA A 25 -16.50 5.87 -11.52
N GLY A 26 -16.08 6.37 -10.35
CA GLY A 26 -16.86 6.43 -9.11
C GLY A 26 -16.75 5.16 -8.27
N HIS A 27 -15.71 4.34 -8.46
CA HIS A 27 -15.47 3.17 -7.61
C HIS A 27 -14.78 3.57 -6.29
N PRO A 28 -14.99 2.80 -5.21
CA PRO A 28 -14.38 3.10 -3.91
C PRO A 28 -12.85 3.20 -3.92
N ASN A 29 -12.18 2.51 -4.84
CA ASN A 29 -10.72 2.47 -4.95
C ASN A 29 -10.12 3.56 -5.86
N ASP A 30 -10.93 4.39 -6.52
CA ASP A 30 -10.44 5.38 -7.50
C ASP A 30 -9.39 6.33 -6.90
N GLU A 31 -9.67 6.88 -5.71
CA GLU A 31 -8.76 7.80 -5.00
C GLU A 31 -7.40 7.14 -4.73
N PHE A 32 -7.40 5.90 -4.23
CA PHE A 32 -6.18 5.20 -3.89
C PHE A 32 -5.36 4.84 -5.12
N ILE A 33 -6.01 4.35 -6.18
CA ILE A 33 -5.31 4.02 -7.43
C ILE A 33 -4.79 5.28 -8.10
N ALA A 34 -5.51 6.40 -8.03
CA ALA A 34 -5.04 7.69 -8.51
C ALA A 34 -3.78 8.14 -7.75
N HIS A 35 -3.73 7.94 -6.43
CA HIS A 35 -2.52 8.20 -5.65
C HIS A 35 -1.34 7.30 -6.03
N LEU A 36 -1.58 6.00 -6.24
CA LEU A 36 -0.55 5.05 -6.66
C LEU A 36 0.03 5.43 -8.02
N ILE A 37 -0.82 5.72 -9.01
CA ILE A 37 -0.39 6.14 -10.35
C ILE A 37 0.34 7.48 -10.27
N ALA A 38 -0.19 8.46 -9.54
CA ALA A 38 0.43 9.76 -9.43
C ALA A 38 1.80 9.72 -8.74
N GLY A 39 1.92 8.96 -7.65
CA GLY A 39 3.19 8.74 -6.94
C GLY A 39 4.22 8.04 -7.82
N TRP A 40 3.85 6.92 -8.45
CA TRP A 40 4.75 6.19 -9.34
C TRP A 40 5.26 7.06 -10.50
N THR A 41 4.38 7.89 -11.08
CA THR A 41 4.73 8.77 -12.22
C THR A 41 5.80 9.79 -11.89
N VAL A 42 5.84 10.26 -10.63
CA VAL A 42 6.85 11.22 -10.17
C VAL A 42 8.06 10.54 -9.52
N GLY A 43 8.16 9.21 -9.59
CA GLY A 43 9.27 8.43 -9.07
C GLY A 43 9.19 8.17 -7.55
N GLU A 44 8.00 8.21 -6.97
CA GLU A 44 7.77 7.84 -5.56
C GLU A 44 7.37 6.36 -5.45
N GLY A 45 7.82 5.72 -4.36
CA GLY A 45 7.56 4.31 -4.09
C GLY A 45 8.47 3.34 -4.83
N VAL A 46 8.19 2.05 -4.63
CA VAL A 46 9.03 0.93 -5.09
C VAL A 46 8.26 -0.07 -5.96
N LEU A 47 7.00 0.23 -6.30
CA LEU A 47 6.18 -0.63 -7.14
C LEU A 47 6.75 -0.71 -8.57
N PRO A 48 6.72 -1.90 -9.21
CA PRO A 48 7.00 -2.00 -10.64
C PRO A 48 5.94 -1.25 -11.45
N ALA A 49 6.20 -1.05 -12.75
CA ALA A 49 5.33 -0.29 -13.64
C ALA A 49 3.87 -0.82 -13.72
N ASP A 50 3.63 -2.10 -13.44
CA ASP A 50 2.32 -2.75 -13.43
C ASP A 50 1.82 -3.04 -12.00
N PHE A 51 2.45 -2.46 -10.99
CA PHE A 51 2.19 -2.65 -9.56
C PHE A 51 2.22 -4.11 -9.09
N GLY A 52 2.90 -5.00 -9.83
CA GLY A 52 3.02 -6.42 -9.51
C GLY A 52 1.84 -7.25 -10.05
N LEU A 53 0.86 -6.61 -10.68
CA LEU A 53 -0.34 -7.28 -11.21
C LEU A 53 -0.09 -8.00 -12.54
N GLY A 54 0.99 -7.65 -13.24
CA GLY A 54 1.22 -8.01 -14.64
C GLY A 54 0.42 -7.12 -15.60
N GLU A 55 0.91 -6.99 -16.83
CA GLU A 55 0.39 -6.02 -17.81
C GLU A 55 -1.13 -6.11 -18.05
N ALA A 56 -1.66 -7.32 -18.24
CA ALA A 56 -3.06 -7.51 -18.61
C ALA A 56 -4.01 -7.11 -17.47
N ARG A 57 -3.69 -7.54 -16.23
CA ARG A 57 -4.50 -7.24 -15.05
C ARG A 57 -4.39 -5.76 -14.67
N PHE A 58 -3.20 -5.18 -14.80
CA PHE A 58 -3.00 -3.75 -14.60
C PHE A 58 -3.75 -2.89 -15.62
N ALA A 59 -3.73 -3.26 -16.91
CA ALA A 59 -4.52 -2.57 -17.93
C ALA A 59 -6.03 -2.64 -17.63
N ALA A 60 -6.52 -3.80 -17.19
CA ALA A 60 -7.91 -3.97 -16.78
C ALA A 60 -8.27 -3.15 -15.52
N LEU A 61 -7.33 -2.99 -14.58
CA LEU A 61 -7.49 -2.11 -13.42
C LEU A 61 -7.67 -0.66 -13.88
N VAL A 62 -6.77 -0.15 -14.73
CA VAL A 62 -6.85 1.23 -15.22
C VAL A 62 -8.14 1.49 -15.98
N GLU A 63 -8.52 0.61 -16.92
CA GLU A 63 -9.76 0.76 -17.70
C GLU A 63 -11.01 0.80 -16.80
N ARG A 64 -11.03 0.00 -15.73
CA ARG A 64 -12.14 -0.02 -14.77
C ARG A 64 -12.25 1.30 -14.00
N HIS A 65 -11.13 1.81 -13.51
CA HIS A 65 -11.12 2.94 -12.58
C HIS A 65 -11.08 4.30 -13.28
N PHE A 66 -10.47 4.38 -14.46
CA PHE A 66 -10.30 5.60 -15.24
C PHE A 66 -10.65 5.38 -16.72
N PRO A 67 -11.91 5.08 -17.05
CA PRO A 67 -12.33 4.76 -18.40
C PRO A 67 -11.98 5.89 -19.38
N GLY A 68 -11.41 5.52 -20.53
CA GLY A 68 -10.97 6.46 -21.56
C GLY A 68 -9.56 7.02 -21.36
N LEU A 69 -8.90 6.75 -20.23
CA LEU A 69 -7.46 7.00 -20.08
C LEU A 69 -6.65 5.79 -20.53
N VAL A 70 -5.60 6.05 -21.31
CA VAL A 70 -4.64 5.02 -21.70
C VAL A 70 -3.37 5.21 -20.87
N TRP A 71 -3.18 4.32 -19.90
CA TRP A 71 -1.97 4.30 -19.08
C TRP A 71 -0.98 3.25 -19.61
N ARG A 72 0.19 3.70 -20.05
CA ARG A 72 1.27 2.85 -20.57
C ARG A 72 2.60 3.25 -19.94
N PRO A 73 2.85 2.83 -18.70
CA PRO A 73 4.09 3.17 -18.02
C PRO A 73 5.26 2.52 -18.74
N ASN A 74 6.34 3.27 -18.94
CA ASN A 74 7.56 2.69 -19.47
C ASN A 74 8.16 1.75 -18.41
N LYS A 75 8.15 0.45 -18.67
CA LYS A 75 8.69 -0.57 -17.75
C LYS A 75 10.13 -0.29 -17.33
N ALA A 76 10.93 0.34 -18.18
CA ALA A 76 12.31 0.69 -17.86
C ALA A 76 12.43 1.78 -16.78
N LEU A 77 11.35 2.50 -16.47
CA LEU A 77 11.30 3.52 -15.42
C LEU A 77 10.84 2.95 -14.07
N GLY A 78 10.30 1.73 -14.05
CA GLY A 78 9.87 1.08 -12.81
C GLY A 78 11.00 0.28 -12.17
N PRO A 79 11.12 0.29 -10.83
CA PRO A 79 11.97 -0.67 -10.14
C PRO A 79 11.53 -2.10 -10.46
N THR A 80 12.50 -3.01 -10.55
CA THR A 80 12.19 -4.45 -10.56
C THR A 80 12.21 -4.93 -9.11
N PRO A 81 11.07 -5.36 -8.55
CA PRO A 81 11.03 -5.80 -7.16
C PRO A 81 11.86 -7.06 -7.00
N VAL A 82 12.70 -7.09 -5.97
CA VAL A 82 13.33 -8.32 -5.51
C VAL A 82 12.32 -9.01 -4.61
N LEU A 83 11.76 -10.13 -5.07
CA LEU A 83 10.83 -10.90 -4.26
C LEU A 83 11.62 -11.73 -3.24
N HIS A 84 11.32 -11.53 -1.97
CA HIS A 84 11.87 -12.32 -0.88
C HIS A 84 11.04 -13.61 -0.68
N PRO A 85 11.61 -14.65 -0.04
CA PRO A 85 10.91 -15.93 0.12
C PRO A 85 9.53 -15.83 0.78
N GLU A 86 9.31 -14.85 1.66
CA GLU A 86 8.03 -14.62 2.34
C GLU A 86 6.95 -13.99 1.46
N PHE A 87 7.26 -13.59 0.22
CA PHE A 87 6.32 -12.85 -0.63
C PHE A 87 5.02 -13.62 -0.85
N ASP A 88 5.10 -14.92 -1.17
CA ASP A 88 3.93 -15.74 -1.44
C ASP A 88 3.06 -15.93 -0.18
N ASP A 89 3.69 -16.13 0.98
CA ASP A 89 3.01 -16.27 2.27
C ASP A 89 2.32 -14.96 2.68
N LEU A 90 2.99 -13.83 2.50
CA LEU A 90 2.43 -12.51 2.75
C LEU A 90 1.27 -12.20 1.81
N LEU A 91 1.42 -12.48 0.51
CA LEU A 91 0.36 -12.30 -0.47
C LEU A 91 -0.87 -13.13 -0.13
N HIS A 92 -0.68 -14.42 0.19
CA HIS A 92 -1.77 -15.30 0.59
C HIS A 92 -2.45 -14.76 1.85
N PHE A 93 -1.68 -14.38 2.87
CA PHE A 93 -2.20 -13.80 4.10
C PHE A 93 -3.03 -12.54 3.86
N VAL A 94 -2.55 -11.60 3.06
CA VAL A 94 -3.28 -10.37 2.75
C VAL A 94 -4.52 -10.66 1.91
N ALA A 95 -4.41 -11.54 0.91
CA ALA A 95 -5.51 -11.92 0.03
C ALA A 95 -6.66 -12.60 0.79
N ASP A 96 -6.35 -13.42 1.82
CA ASP A 96 -7.36 -14.03 2.69
C ASP A 96 -8.21 -13.00 3.46
N HIS A 97 -7.72 -11.77 3.61
CA HIS A 97 -8.41 -10.67 4.28
C HIS A 97 -9.06 -9.68 3.31
N ALA A 98 -8.99 -9.93 2.00
CA ALA A 98 -9.59 -9.05 1.02
C ALA A 98 -11.12 -9.04 1.15
N ALA A 99 -11.72 -7.85 1.15
CA ALA A 99 -13.16 -7.70 1.22
C ALA A 99 -13.81 -8.11 -0.11
N ASP A 100 -14.56 -9.22 -0.12
CA ASP A 100 -15.26 -9.74 -1.31
C ASP A 100 -16.22 -8.72 -1.96
N VAL A 101 -16.77 -7.81 -1.16
CA VAL A 101 -17.73 -6.79 -1.60
C VAL A 101 -17.05 -5.59 -2.28
N VAL A 102 -15.73 -5.44 -2.14
CA VAL A 102 -14.98 -4.33 -2.71
C VAL A 102 -14.29 -4.79 -3.98
N ALA A 103 -14.80 -4.34 -5.12
CA ALA A 103 -14.18 -4.61 -6.42
C ALA A 103 -12.71 -4.14 -6.43
N GLY A 104 -11.81 -5.05 -6.78
CA GLY A 104 -10.37 -4.77 -6.82
C GLY A 104 -9.63 -4.99 -5.49
N ALA A 105 -10.27 -5.44 -4.41
CA ALA A 105 -9.57 -5.73 -3.15
C ALA A 105 -8.46 -6.78 -3.32
N GLY A 106 -8.71 -7.82 -4.12
CA GLY A 106 -7.68 -8.80 -4.48
C GLY A 106 -6.56 -8.24 -5.37
N ASP A 107 -6.80 -7.17 -6.14
CA ASP A 107 -5.75 -6.45 -6.85
C ASP A 107 -4.89 -5.67 -5.85
N MET A 108 -5.53 -4.98 -4.89
CA MET A 108 -4.83 -4.26 -3.83
C MET A 108 -4.01 -5.19 -2.93
N ALA A 109 -4.39 -6.47 -2.76
CA ALA A 109 -3.60 -7.44 -2.02
C ALA A 109 -2.23 -7.67 -2.67
N VAL A 110 -2.20 -7.83 -3.99
CA VAL A 110 -0.97 -7.96 -4.78
C VAL A 110 -0.13 -6.70 -4.69
N VAL A 111 -0.74 -5.53 -4.86
CA VAL A 111 -0.05 -4.24 -4.78
C VAL A 111 0.59 -4.06 -3.40
N MET A 112 -0.14 -4.35 -2.33
CA MET A 112 0.35 -4.21 -0.96
C MET A 112 1.49 -5.20 -0.64
N ALA A 113 1.34 -6.47 -1.02
CA ALA A 113 2.41 -7.46 -0.87
C ALA A 113 3.68 -7.08 -1.66
N THR A 114 3.51 -6.53 -2.87
CA THR A 114 4.63 -6.06 -3.72
C THR A 114 5.36 -4.90 -3.06
N ALA A 115 4.63 -3.89 -2.56
CA ALA A 115 5.24 -2.76 -1.86
C ALA A 115 5.90 -3.16 -0.53
N CYS A 116 5.44 -4.24 0.13
CA CYS A 116 6.08 -4.74 1.33
C CYS A 116 7.53 -5.18 1.13
N MET A 117 7.94 -5.51 -0.10
CA MET A 117 9.33 -5.84 -0.46
C MET A 117 10.28 -4.62 -0.44
N GLY A 118 9.73 -3.40 -0.31
CA GLY A 118 10.53 -2.20 -0.09
C GLY A 118 11.17 -2.14 1.30
N SER A 119 12.15 -1.25 1.47
CA SER A 119 12.85 -1.08 2.75
C SER A 119 12.21 -0.04 3.66
N ASP A 120 11.31 0.80 3.13
CA ASP A 120 10.76 1.95 3.86
C ASP A 120 9.42 1.62 4.53
N HIS A 121 8.72 2.65 5.04
CA HIS A 121 7.36 2.46 5.53
C HIS A 121 6.42 2.13 4.36
N LEU A 122 5.43 1.28 4.61
CA LEU A 122 4.58 0.75 3.52
C LEU A 122 3.88 1.85 2.70
N TRP A 123 3.50 2.97 3.30
CA TRP A 123 2.88 4.06 2.55
C TRP A 123 3.88 4.77 1.63
N GLN A 124 5.16 4.86 2.02
CA GLN A 124 6.23 5.41 1.19
C GLN A 124 6.54 4.46 0.03
N ASP A 125 6.65 3.16 0.33
CA ASP A 125 6.88 2.12 -0.69
C ASP A 125 5.74 2.02 -1.72
N LEU A 126 4.50 2.28 -1.30
CA LEU A 126 3.35 2.41 -2.21
C LEU A 126 3.34 3.73 -2.99
N GLY A 127 4.11 4.74 -2.58
CA GLY A 127 4.03 6.09 -3.14
C GLY A 127 2.79 6.87 -2.70
N LEU A 128 2.14 6.49 -1.60
CA LEU A 128 1.00 7.21 -1.01
C LEU A 128 1.46 8.53 -0.36
N PRO A 129 0.58 9.51 -0.14
CA PRO A 129 1.00 10.81 0.37
C PRO A 129 1.14 10.83 1.89
N SER A 130 0.58 9.84 2.58
CA SER A 130 0.70 9.70 4.02
C SER A 130 0.30 8.29 4.49
N ARG A 131 0.73 7.96 5.71
CA ARG A 131 0.23 6.80 6.48
C ARG A 131 -1.30 6.79 6.61
N ARG A 132 -1.94 7.97 6.69
CA ARG A 132 -3.40 8.06 6.81
C ARG A 132 -4.10 7.50 5.57
N GLU A 133 -3.61 7.82 4.37
CA GLU A 133 -4.17 7.26 3.13
C GLU A 133 -4.01 5.75 3.08
N LEU A 134 -2.86 5.22 3.54
CA LEU A 134 -2.67 3.78 3.68
C LEU A 134 -3.70 3.16 4.65
N SER A 135 -3.93 3.76 5.81
CA SER A 135 -4.93 3.27 6.75
C SER A 135 -6.34 3.27 6.15
N GLN A 136 -6.69 4.27 5.32
CA GLN A 136 -7.99 4.31 4.64
C GLN A 136 -8.09 3.25 3.53
N LEU A 137 -7.03 3.06 2.74
CA LEU A 137 -6.93 1.99 1.76
C LEU A 137 -7.16 0.62 2.42
N ILE A 138 -6.50 0.38 3.56
CA ILE A 138 -6.63 -0.88 4.30
C ILE A 138 -8.01 -1.02 4.92
N ALA A 139 -8.58 0.04 5.51
CA ALA A 139 -9.93 0.00 6.06
C ALA A 139 -10.99 -0.33 5.00
N LEU A 140 -10.79 0.14 3.77
CA LEU A 140 -11.68 -0.17 2.65
C LEU A 140 -11.50 -1.61 2.16
N ASN A 141 -10.26 -2.02 1.86
CA ASN A 141 -9.99 -3.28 1.14
C ASN A 141 -9.79 -4.48 2.06
N PHE A 142 -9.38 -4.27 3.32
CA PHE A 142 -9.05 -5.30 4.31
C PHE A 142 -9.59 -4.93 5.71
N PRO A 143 -10.91 -4.75 5.87
CA PRO A 143 -11.51 -4.20 7.09
C PRO A 143 -11.14 -4.99 8.35
N ALA A 144 -11.03 -6.33 8.27
CA ALA A 144 -10.62 -7.15 9.40
C ALA A 144 -9.18 -6.85 9.87
N LEU A 145 -8.25 -6.57 8.94
CA LEU A 145 -6.90 -6.13 9.30
C LEU A 145 -6.91 -4.73 9.93
N ALA A 146 -7.80 -3.85 9.44
CA ALA A 146 -7.97 -2.52 10.03
C ALA A 146 -8.49 -2.56 11.47
N GLU A 147 -9.49 -3.40 11.73
CA GLU A 147 -10.03 -3.61 13.07
C GLU A 147 -9.00 -4.25 14.01
N ALA A 148 -8.19 -5.19 13.51
CA ALA A 148 -7.15 -5.86 14.29
C ALA A 148 -5.99 -4.90 14.66
N ASN A 149 -5.63 -3.96 13.81
CA ASN A 149 -4.59 -2.95 14.09
C ASN A 149 -5.11 -1.75 14.93
N ASN A 150 -5.82 -2.04 16.03
CA ASN A 150 -6.53 -1.03 16.84
C ASN A 150 -5.63 -0.14 17.73
N ARG A 151 -4.32 -0.38 17.75
CA ARG A 151 -3.33 0.41 18.50
C ARG A 151 -2.42 1.25 17.61
N ASP A 152 -2.74 1.33 16.32
CA ASP A 152 -1.96 2.09 15.32
C ASP A 152 -0.49 1.63 15.27
N MET A 153 -0.28 0.32 15.19
CA MET A 153 1.04 -0.23 14.87
C MET A 153 1.38 0.12 13.42
N LYS A 154 2.67 0.42 13.13
CA LYS A 154 3.16 0.63 11.77
C LYS A 154 2.75 -0.54 10.87
N TRP A 155 2.11 -0.25 9.73
CA TRP A 155 1.40 -1.27 8.93
C TRP A 155 2.28 -2.45 8.52
N LYS A 156 3.49 -2.20 8.02
CA LYS A 156 4.42 -3.27 7.66
C LYS A 156 4.77 -4.14 8.88
N LYS A 157 5.06 -3.53 10.03
CA LYS A 157 5.34 -4.28 11.27
C LYS A 157 4.13 -5.09 11.74
N PHE A 158 2.91 -4.54 11.60
CA PHE A 158 1.67 -5.23 11.92
C PHE A 158 1.47 -6.47 11.03
N LEU A 159 1.53 -6.32 9.70
CA LEU A 159 1.33 -7.42 8.75
C LEU A 159 2.30 -8.57 8.97
N TYR A 160 3.60 -8.27 9.14
CA TYR A 160 4.60 -9.30 9.40
C TYR A 160 4.43 -9.96 10.78
N ARG A 161 3.98 -9.21 11.81
CA ARG A 161 3.65 -9.81 13.11
C ARG A 161 2.50 -10.79 12.99
N GLU A 162 1.42 -10.42 12.32
CA GLU A 162 0.25 -11.29 12.12
C GLU A 162 0.60 -12.53 11.28
N LEU A 163 1.40 -12.36 10.22
CA LEU A 163 1.91 -13.47 9.40
C LEU A 163 2.72 -14.47 10.25
N CYS A 164 3.71 -14.00 11.01
CA CYS A 164 4.50 -14.86 11.88
C CYS A 164 3.63 -15.54 12.97
N GLN A 165 2.64 -14.84 13.53
CA GLN A 165 1.70 -15.41 14.49
C GLN A 165 0.87 -16.56 13.87
N ARG A 166 0.41 -16.41 12.63
CA ARG A 166 -0.30 -17.46 11.87
C ARG A 166 0.57 -18.70 11.66
N GLU A 167 1.86 -18.52 11.43
CA GLU A 167 2.83 -19.62 11.26
C GLU A 167 3.30 -20.25 12.59
N GLY A 168 2.81 -19.75 13.73
CA GLY A 168 3.26 -20.20 15.04
C GLY A 168 4.67 -19.75 15.41
N ILE A 169 5.26 -18.84 14.63
CA ILE A 169 6.57 -18.24 14.89
C ILE A 169 6.33 -17.02 15.79
N TYR A 170 6.50 -17.22 17.09
CA TYR A 170 6.27 -16.15 18.05
C TYR A 170 7.48 -15.20 18.12
N VAL A 171 7.34 -14.01 17.51
CA VAL A 171 8.44 -13.04 17.35
C VAL A 171 8.55 -12.04 18.52
N CYS A 172 7.50 -11.85 19.35
CA CYS A 172 7.51 -10.83 20.40
C CYS A 172 7.84 -11.39 21.79
N ALA A 173 9.11 -11.32 22.21
CA ALA A 173 9.55 -11.85 23.51
C ALA A 173 8.95 -11.15 24.76
N SER A 174 8.29 -9.99 24.61
CA SER A 174 7.75 -9.23 25.74
C SER A 174 6.37 -9.75 26.18
N PRO A 175 6.08 -9.82 27.50
CA PRO A 175 4.76 -10.22 28.00
C PRO A 175 3.65 -9.18 27.71
N SER A 176 4.02 -7.95 27.34
CA SER A 176 3.09 -6.90 26.88
C SER A 176 3.80 -5.96 25.90
N CYS A 177 3.04 -5.34 24.99
CA CYS A 177 3.62 -4.37 24.05
C CYS A 177 4.21 -3.17 24.80
N GLU A 178 3.55 -2.68 25.83
CA GLU A 178 3.90 -1.47 26.58
C GLU A 178 5.22 -1.60 27.35
N ALA A 179 5.59 -2.82 27.74
CA ALA A 179 6.87 -3.12 28.39
C ALA A 179 7.98 -3.49 27.39
N CYS A 180 7.68 -3.56 26.08
CA CYS A 180 8.65 -3.93 25.07
C CYS A 180 9.62 -2.77 24.79
N ALA A 181 10.93 -3.05 24.79
CA ALA A 181 11.96 -2.06 24.46
C ALA A 181 11.80 -1.47 23.04
N ASP A 182 11.18 -2.22 22.13
CA ASP A 182 10.92 -1.81 20.74
C ASP A 182 9.55 -1.14 20.55
N TYR A 183 8.82 -0.83 21.62
CA TYR A 183 7.48 -0.24 21.52
C TYR A 183 7.45 1.01 20.62
N ALA A 184 8.41 1.93 20.80
CA ALA A 184 8.50 3.15 19.99
C ALA A 184 8.79 2.86 18.49
N ASN A 185 9.49 1.76 18.19
CA ASN A 185 9.77 1.33 16.82
C ASN A 185 8.51 0.79 16.14
N CYS A 186 7.61 0.16 16.92
CA CYS A 186 6.37 -0.45 16.42
C CYS A 186 5.18 0.50 16.37
N PHE A 187 5.06 1.41 17.33
CA PHE A 187 3.88 2.28 17.53
C PHE A 187 4.18 3.78 17.43
N GLY A 188 5.44 4.16 17.26
CA GLY A 188 5.81 5.56 17.06
C GLY A 188 5.36 6.12 15.71
N PRO A 189 5.44 7.45 15.53
CA PRO A 189 5.15 8.09 14.26
C PRO A 189 6.06 7.57 13.14
N GLU A 190 5.54 7.56 11.92
CA GLU A 190 6.31 7.32 10.70
C GLU A 190 6.70 8.70 10.15
N VAL A 191 8.01 8.94 10.06
CA VAL A 191 8.60 10.16 9.46
C VAL A 191 9.14 9.86 8.07
#